data_AF-A0A174KRC1-F1
#
_entry.id   AF-A0A174KRC1-F1
#
_cell.length_a   1.000
_cell.length_b   1.000
_cell.length_c   1.000
_cell.angle_alpha   90.00
_cell.angle_beta   90.00
_cell.angle_gamma   90.00
#
_symmetry.space_group_name_H-M   'P 1'
#
loop_
_entity.id
_entity.type
_entity.pdbx_description
1 polymer ?
#
loop_
_entity_poly.entity_id
_entity_poly.type
_entity_poly.pdbx_seq_one_letter_code
_entity_poly.pdbx_strand_id
1 'polypeptide(L)' 'MSVSEAQKKASIKYLEKLDEIRIRMPKGEKNNIKEAASAAGESMNQYIINAVDQRMERDKRESGE' A
#
# COMPACT_ATOMS: atom_id res chain seq x y z
N MET A 1 10.53 -25.33 5.64
CA MET A 1 11.63 -24.99 4.73
C MET A 1 12.35 -23.77 5.31
N SER A 2 13.64 -23.89 5.62
CA SER A 2 14.45 -22.80 6.15
C SER A 2 14.79 -21.84 5.00
N VAL A 3 14.39 -20.57 5.12
CA VAL A 3 14.74 -19.53 4.15
C VAL A 3 16.26 -19.38 4.13
N SER A 4 16.88 -19.58 2.97
CA SER A 4 18.34 -19.46 2.80
C SER A 4 18.80 -18.06 3.18
N GLU A 5 20.03 -17.91 3.67
CA GLU A 5 20.62 -16.60 3.96
C GLU A 5 20.63 -15.68 2.73
N ALA A 6 20.79 -16.25 1.53
CA ALA A 6 20.71 -15.51 0.28
C ALA A 6 19.30 -14.93 0.04
N GLN A 7 18.25 -15.70 0.34
CA GLN A 7 16.87 -15.25 0.24
C GLN A 7 16.57 -14.13 1.25
N LYS A 8 17.06 -14.25 2.49
CA LYS A 8 16.92 -13.19 3.51
C LYS A 8 17.56 -11.87 3.07
N LYS A 9 18.78 -11.91 2.53
CA LYS A 9 19.48 -10.72 2.01
C LYS A 9 18.73 -10.07 0.84
N ALA A 10 18.19 -10.88 -0.07
CA ALA A 10 17.39 -10.37 -1.18
C ALA A 10 16.10 -9.68 -0.69
N SER A 11 15.41 -10.26 0.29
CA SER A 11 14.22 -9.65 0.89
C SER A 11 14.54 -8.32 1.59
N ILE A 12 15.62 -8.26 2.37
CA ILE A 12 16.05 -7.01 3.05
C ILE A 12 16.36 -5.91 2.02
N LYS A 13 17.15 -6.22 0.99
CA LYS A 13 17.51 -5.25 -0.06
C LYS A 13 16.30 -4.76 -0.86
N TYR A 14 15.25 -5.57 -0.97
CA TYR A 14 13.99 -5.16 -1.57
C TYR A 14 13.22 -4.19 -0.66
N LEU A 15 13.13 -4.52 0.63
CA LEU A 15 12.45 -3.68 1.63
C LEU A 15 13.15 -2.33 1.84
N GLU A 16 14.48 -2.26 1.77
CA GLU A 16 15.26 -1.01 1.88
C GLU A 16 14.89 0.05 0.83
N LYS A 17 14.29 -0.35 -0.28
CA LYS A 17 13.88 0.56 -1.36
C LYS A 17 12.46 1.10 -1.19
N LEU A 18 11.73 0.61 -0.20
CA LEU A 18 10.31 0.89 -0.01
C LEU A 18 10.12 1.67 1.28
N ASP A 19 9.31 2.72 1.21
CA ASP A 19 8.81 3.41 2.39
C ASP A 19 7.66 2.60 3.00
N GLU A 20 7.79 2.19 4.27
CA GLU A 20 6.76 1.44 4.99
C GLU A 20 5.88 2.38 5.82
N ILE A 21 4.57 2.34 5.59
CA ILE A 21 3.58 3.08 6.38
C ILE A 21 2.75 2.10 7.20
N ARG A 22 2.83 2.22 8.53
CA ARG A 22 2.00 1.44 9.46
C ARG A 22 0.69 2.16 9.79
N ILE A 23 -0.40 1.73 9.16
CA ILE A 23 -1.72 2.33 9.37
C ILE A 23 -2.49 1.58 10.47
N ARG A 24 -3.05 2.32 11.43
CA ARG A 24 -3.98 1.78 12.43
C ARG A 24 -5.40 2.16 12.04
N MET A 25 -6.26 1.16 11.90
CA MET A 25 -7.67 1.33 11.51
C MET A 25 -8.58 0.60 12.50
N PRO A 26 -9.87 0.97 12.57
CA PRO A 26 -10.87 0.22 13.32
C PRO A 26 -10.93 -1.26 12.89
N LYS A 27 -11.34 -2.13 13.82
CA LYS A 27 -11.53 -3.55 13.50
C LYS A 27 -12.64 -3.69 12.44
N GLY A 28 -12.38 -4.51 11.42
CA GLY A 28 -13.29 -4.73 10.29
C GLY A 28 -12.95 -3.91 9.05
N GLU A 29 -12.33 -2.74 9.21
CA GLU A 29 -12.08 -1.82 8.09
C GLU A 29 -11.10 -2.40 7.05
N LYS A 30 -10.13 -3.19 7.50
CA LYS A 30 -9.22 -3.92 6.61
C LYS A 30 -9.98 -4.83 5.63
N ASN A 31 -11.08 -5.44 6.06
CA ASN A 31 -11.86 -6.33 5.19
C ASN A 31 -12.61 -5.52 4.13
N ASN A 32 -13.20 -4.38 4.52
CA ASN A 32 -13.86 -3.45 3.60
C ASN A 32 -12.89 -3.00 2.50
N ILE A 33 -11.66 -2.62 2.87
CA ILE A 33 -10.62 -2.20 1.91
C ILE A 33 -10.21 -3.37 1.01
N LYS A 34 -10.09 -4.58 1.56
CA LYS A 34 -9.75 -5.77 0.78
C LYS A 34 -10.83 -6.12 -0.25
N GLU A 35 -12.10 -6.02 0.13
CA GLU A 35 -13.23 -6.23 -0.76
C GLU A 35 -13.28 -5.16 -1.86
N ALA A 36 -13.12 -3.89 -1.50
CA ALA A 36 -13.05 -2.79 -2.46
C ALA A 36 -11.88 -2.95 -3.45
N ALA A 37 -10.69 -3.31 -2.96
CA ALA A 37 -9.53 -3.60 -3.80
C ALA A 37 -9.79 -4.78 -4.75
N SER A 38 -10.43 -5.85 -4.25
CA SER A 38 -10.79 -7.02 -5.06
C SER A 38 -11.81 -6.67 -6.14
N ALA A 39 -12.79 -5.82 -5.83
CA ALA A 39 -13.77 -5.32 -6.80
C ALA A 39 -13.13 -4.41 -7.86
N ALA A 40 -12.10 -3.64 -7.48
CA ALA A 40 -11.29 -2.85 -8.41
C ALA A 40 -10.29 -3.69 -9.23
N GLY A 41 -10.10 -4.97 -8.91
CA GLY A 41 -9.12 -5.84 -9.57
C GLY A 41 -7.66 -5.56 -9.17
N GLU A 42 -7.46 -4.87 -8.04
CA GLU A 42 -6.15 -4.42 -7.58
C GLU A 42 -5.75 -5.09 -6.26
N SER A 43 -4.45 -5.12 -5.97
CA SER A 43 -3.99 -5.52 -4.64
C SER A 43 -4.41 -4.48 -3.60
N MET A 44 -4.66 -4.90 -2.35
CA MET A 44 -4.98 -3.99 -1.25
C MET A 44 -3.94 -2.87 -1.08
N ASN A 45 -2.67 -3.16 -1.29
CA ASN A 45 -1.60 -2.16 -1.22
C ASN A 45 -1.72 -1.14 -2.35
N GLN A 46 -1.89 -1.61 -3.59
CA GLN A 46 -2.03 -0.73 -4.75
C GLN A 46 -3.28 0.13 -4.65
N TYR A 47 -4.39 -0.43 -4.17
CA TYR A 47 -5.63 0.28 -3.96
C TYR A 47 -5.47 1.44 -2.96
N ILE A 48 -4.73 1.23 -1.87
CA ILE A 48 -4.44 2.28 -0.89
C ILE A 48 -3.56 3.38 -1.50
N ILE A 49 -2.50 3.01 -2.25
CA ILE A 49 -1.62 3.97 -2.92
C ILE A 49 -2.42 4.81 -3.92
N ASN A 50 -3.20 4.17 -4.79
CA ASN A 50 -4.03 4.84 -5.78
C ASN A 50 -5.04 5.81 -5.14
N ALA A 51 -5.65 5.43 -4.01
CA ALA A 51 -6.58 6.29 -3.29
C ALA A 51 -5.89 7.54 -2.71
N VAL A 52 -4.66 7.40 -2.19
CA VAL A 52 -3.85 8.52 -1.72
C VAL A 52 -3.44 9.43 -2.88
N ASP A 53 -2.95 8.85 -3.97
CA ASP A 53 -2.52 9.60 -5.17
C ASP A 53 -3.68 10.39 -5.77
N GLN A 54 -4.86 9.78 -5.92
CA GLN A 54 -6.07 10.47 -6.40
C GLN A 54 -6.46 11.65 -5.51
N ARG A 55 -6.34 11.50 -4.19
CA ARG A 55 -6.61 12.58 -3.24
C ARG A 55 -5.59 13.71 -3.37
N MET A 56 -4.31 13.38 -3.44
CA MET A 56 -3.24 14.36 -3.63
C MET A 56 -3.39 15.13 -4.95
N GLU A 57 -3.72 14.44 -6.05
CA GLU A 57 -3.97 15.06 -7.35
C GLU A 57 -5.20 15.98 -7.31
N ARG A 58 -6.28 15.57 -6.63
CA ARG A 58 -7.46 16.43 -6.42
C ARG A 58 -7.10 17.68 -5.63
N ASP A 59 -6.39 17.51 -4.52
CA ASP A 59 -6.00 18.63 -3.65
C ASP A 59 -5.07 19.60 -4.40
N LYS A 60 -4.13 19.11 -5.21
CA LYS A 60 -3.26 19.94 -6.09
C LYS A 60 -4.04 20.75 -7.12
N ARG A 61 -5.14 20.20 -7.65
CA ARG A 61 -6.03 20.93 -8.59
C ARG A 61 -6.89 21.97 -7.89
N GLU A 62 -7.31 21.71 -6.64
CA GLU A 62 -8.14 22.63 -5.85
C GLU A 62 -7.32 23.75 -5.19
N SER A 63 -6.04 23.53 -4.95
CA SER A 63 -5.11 24.49 -4.32
C SER A 63 -4.36 25.37 -5.34
N GLY A 64 -4.89 25.51 -6.57
CA GLY A 64 -4.27 26.23 -7.68
C GLY A 64 -3.47 27.48 -7.28
N GLU A 65 -2.14 27.33 -7.33
CA GLU A 65 -1.20 28.41 -7.67
C GLU A 65 -1.11 28.57 -9.19
#